data_AF-A0A450Y2H9-F1
#
_entry.id   AF-A0A450Y2H9-F1
#
_cell.length_a   1.000
_cell.length_b   1.000
_cell.length_c   1.000
_cell.angle_alpha   90.00
_cell.angle_beta   90.00
_cell.angle_gamma   90.00
#
_symmetry.space_group_name_H-M   'P 1'
#
loop_
_entity.id
_entity.type
_entity.pdbx_description
1 polymer ?
#
loop_
_entity_poly.entity_id
_entity_poly.type
_entity_poly.pdbx_seq_one_letter_code
_entity_poly.pdbx_strand_id
1 'polypeptide(L)' 'MKFSYGIADFYKIITQGYLYADRTDHIAALEQAGDHLLFLRPRRFGKSLVLSMLENYYDVAKADAF' A
#
# COMPACT_ATOMS: atom_id res chain seq x y z
N MET A 1 -8.97 14.77 -11.27
CA MET A 1 -8.52 13.51 -10.63
C MET A 1 -7.03 13.35 -10.90
N LYS A 2 -6.17 13.31 -9.87
CA LYS A 2 -4.72 13.16 -10.04
C LYS A 2 -4.36 11.68 -10.04
N PHE A 3 -3.82 11.18 -11.14
CA PHE A 3 -3.38 9.79 -11.23
C PHE A 3 -1.93 9.67 -10.74
N SER A 4 -1.66 8.69 -9.87
CA SER A 4 -0.33 8.38 -9.35
C SER A 4 0.46 7.51 -10.34
N TYR A 5 0.76 8.05 -11.53
CA TYR A 5 1.48 7.28 -12.54
C TYR A 5 2.95 7.13 -12.17
N GLY A 6 3.37 5.90 -11.83
CA GLY A 6 4.75 5.60 -11.43
C GLY A 6 5.12 6.00 -10.00
N ILE A 7 4.17 6.51 -9.21
CA ILE A 7 4.36 6.80 -7.79
C ILE A 7 3.94 5.54 -7.02
N ALA A 8 4.87 4.94 -6.28
CA ALA A 8 4.64 3.77 -5.45
C ALA A 8 4.80 4.07 -3.95
N ASP A 9 4.62 5.33 -3.58
CA ASP A 9 4.71 5.85 -2.21
C ASP A 9 3.30 6.17 -1.73
N PHE A 10 2.80 5.37 -0.78
CA PHE A 10 1.46 5.51 -0.22
C PHE A 10 1.29 6.84 0.51
N TYR A 11 2.24 7.22 1.35
CA TYR A 11 2.19 8.47 2.13
C TYR A 11 2.03 9.67 1.19
N LYS A 12 2.84 9.72 0.12
CA LYS A 12 2.74 10.78 -0.89
C LYS A 12 1.41 10.77 -1.63
N ILE A 13 0.87 9.59 -1.94
CA ILE A 13 -0.41 9.46 -2.63
C ILE A 13 -1.54 10.06 -1.80
N ILE A 14 -1.61 9.73 -0.51
CA ILE A 14 -2.65 10.24 0.39
C ILE A 14 -2.46 11.74 0.65
N THR A 15 -1.28 12.15 1.10
CA THR A 15 -1.02 13.56 1.49
C THR A 15 -1.11 14.55 0.32
N GLN A 16 -0.84 14.13 -0.91
CA GLN A 16 -0.90 15.00 -2.10
C GLN A 16 -2.23 14.91 -2.87
N GLY A 17 -3.19 14.13 -2.35
CA GLY A 17 -4.54 14.00 -2.92
C GLY A 17 -4.56 13.29 -4.28
N TYR A 18 -3.72 12.26 -4.45
CA TYR A 18 -3.80 11.37 -5.61
C TYR A 18 -4.95 10.38 -5.45
N LEU A 19 -5.43 9.86 -6.59
CA LEU A 19 -6.40 8.78 -6.58
C LEU A 19 -5.75 7.50 -6.02
N TYR A 20 -6.22 7.08 -4.86
CA TYR A 20 -5.90 5.80 -4.25
C TYR A 20 -7.14 4.90 -4.29
N ALA A 21 -6.99 3.68 -4.79
CA ALA A 21 -8.03 2.66 -4.69
C ALA A 21 -7.77 1.88 -3.41
N ASP A 22 -8.60 2.10 -2.41
CA ASP A 22 -8.48 1.44 -1.12
C ASP A 22 -8.71 -0.08 -1.25
N ARG A 23 -7.79 -0.85 -0.66
CA ARG A 23 -7.76 -2.32 -0.62
C ARG A 23 -7.38 -2.85 0.76
N THR A 24 -7.62 -2.03 1.79
CA THR A 24 -7.30 -2.35 3.18
C THR A 24 -8.08 -3.57 3.68
N ASP A 25 -9.25 -3.85 3.08
CA ASP A 25 -10.05 -5.06 3.30
C ASP A 25 -9.28 -6.37 3.05
N HIS A 26 -8.27 -6.34 2.18
CA HIS A 26 -7.44 -7.51 1.89
C HIS A 26 -6.30 -7.75 2.88
N ILE A 27 -6.03 -6.83 3.82
CA ILE A 27 -4.93 -6.99 4.79
C ILE A 27 -5.18 -8.20 5.68
N ALA A 28 -6.40 -8.39 6.18
CA ALA A 28 -6.71 -9.55 7.04
C ALA A 28 -6.49 -10.88 6.31
N ALA A 29 -6.87 -10.97 5.03
CA ALA A 29 -6.62 -12.16 4.21
C ALA A 29 -5.12 -12.34 3.93
N LEU A 30 -4.37 -11.25 3.80
CA LEU A 30 -2.92 -11.25 3.61
C LEU A 30 -2.21 -11.82 4.86
N GLU A 31 -2.60 -11.37 6.05
CA GLU A 31 -2.06 -11.85 7.33
C GLU A 31 -2.36 -13.34 7.56
N GLN A 32 -3.52 -13.81 7.13
CA GLN A 32 -3.91 -15.23 7.24
C GLN A 32 -3.25 -16.14 6.18
N ALA A 33 -2.69 -15.57 5.11
CA ALA A 33 -2.13 -16.36 4.01
C ALA A 33 -0.80 -17.05 4.36
N GLY A 34 -0.14 -16.67 5.45
CA GLY A 34 1.01 -17.36 6.03
C GLY A 34 2.16 -16.43 6.42
N ASP A 35 3.12 -16.97 7.17
CA ASP A 35 4.26 -16.20 7.73
C ASP A 35 5.18 -15.60 6.66
N HIS A 36 5.21 -16.19 5.46
CA HIS A 36 6.06 -15.77 4.36
C HIS A 36 5.25 -15.65 3.07
N LEU A 37 5.01 -14.41 2.65
CA LEU A 37 4.26 -14.09 1.44
C LEU A 37 5.22 -13.81 0.28
N LEU A 38 5.19 -14.68 -0.72
CA LEU A 38 5.93 -14.47 -1.96
C LEU A 38 5.02 -13.79 -2.99
N PHE A 39 5.33 -12.54 -3.27
CA PHE A 39 4.71 -11.85 -4.38
C PHE A 39 5.36 -12.27 -5.71
N LEU A 40 4.65 -13.08 -6.52
CA LEU A 40 5.10 -13.55 -7.84
C LEU A 40 5.45 -12.39 -8.79
N ARG A 41 6.06 -12.66 -9.95
CA ARG A 41 6.59 -11.64 -10.87
C ARG A 41 5.60 -11.16 -11.98
N PRO A 42 4.40 -10.61 -11.69
CA PRO A 42 3.80 -9.70 -12.67
C PRO A 42 4.40 -8.28 -12.58
N ARG A 43 4.91 -7.75 -13.69
CA ARG A 43 5.50 -6.41 -13.76
C ARG A 43 4.40 -5.35 -13.63
N ARG A 44 4.68 -4.24 -12.91
CA ARG A 44 3.73 -3.13 -12.64
C ARG A 44 2.43 -3.53 -11.95
N PHE A 45 2.41 -4.67 -11.25
CA PHE A 45 1.23 -5.12 -10.47
C PHE A 45 0.94 -4.26 -9.22
N GLY A 46 1.78 -3.28 -8.89
CA GLY A 46 1.57 -2.44 -7.70
C GLY A 46 2.10 -3.03 -6.40
N LYS A 47 2.93 -4.08 -6.45
CA LYS A 47 3.56 -4.69 -5.27
C LYS A 47 4.28 -3.68 -4.38
N SER A 48 5.05 -2.77 -4.98
CA SER A 48 5.75 -1.71 -4.26
C SER A 48 4.79 -0.77 -3.52
N LEU A 49 3.64 -0.45 -4.12
CA LEU A 49 2.63 0.40 -3.49
C LEU A 49 1.98 -0.30 -2.30
N VAL A 50 1.70 -1.61 -2.42
CA VAL A 50 1.15 -2.41 -1.31
C VAL A 50 2.13 -2.46 -0.15
N LEU A 51 3.42 -2.71 -0.41
CA LEU A 51 4.44 -2.71 0.64
C LEU A 51 4.57 -1.35 1.33
N SER A 52 4.57 -0.26 0.56
CA SER A 52 4.57 1.09 1.13
C SER A 52 3.31 1.37 1.96
N MET A 53 2.14 0.89 1.52
CA MET A 53 0.92 1.00 2.31
C MET A 53 1.03 0.23 3.62
N LEU A 54 1.46 -1.04 3.60
CA LEU A 54 1.62 -1.85 4.81
C LEU A 54 2.64 -1.23 5.77
N GLU A 55 3.74 -0.69 5.26
CA GLU A 55 4.72 0.05 6.06
C GLU A 55 4.07 1.22 6.79
N ASN A 56 3.22 2.00 6.13
CA ASN A 56 2.50 3.11 6.78
C ASN A 56 1.37 2.62 7.70
N TYR A 57 0.74 1.49 7.40
CA TYR A 57 -0.34 0.90 8.18
C TYR A 57 0.14 0.34 9.52
N TYR A 58 1.29 -0.33 9.55
CA TYR A 58 1.85 -0.91 10.78
C TYR A 58 2.79 0.04 11.56
N ASP A 59 3.19 1.16 10.97
CA ASP A 59 4.04 2.14 11.65
C ASP A 59 3.23 3.01 12.61
N VAL A 60 3.32 2.68 13.91
CA VAL A 60 2.64 3.40 15.00
C VAL A 60 3.04 4.88 15.06
N ALA A 61 4.25 5.25 14.63
CA ALA A 61 4.67 6.65 14.61
C ALA A 61 3.92 7.48 13.57
N LYS A 62 3.24 6.84 12.62
CA LYS A 62 2.43 7.47 11.58
C LYS A 62 0.93 7.41 11.85
N ALA A 63 0.51 6.95 13.03
CA ALA A 63 -0.90 6.87 13.39
C ALA A 63 -1.62 8.23 13.30
N ASP A 64 -0.93 9.33 13.63
CA ASP A 64 -1.50 10.69 13.59
C ASP A 64 -1.30 11.40 12.23
N ALA A 65 -0.67 10.74 11.25
CA ALA A 65 -0.32 11.35 9.98
C ALA A 65 -1.45 11.31 8.93
N PHE A 66 -2.54 10.58 9.20
CA PHE A 66 -3.63 10.31 8.26
C PHE A 66 -5.00 10.41 8.92
#